data_AF-A0A928FMW2-F1
#
_entry.id   AF-A0A928FMW2-F1
#
_cell.length_a   1.000
_cell.length_b   1.000
_cell.length_c   1.000
_cell.angle_alpha   90.00
_cell.angle_beta   90.00
_cell.angle_gamma   90.00
#
_symmetry.space_group_name_H-M   'P 1'
#
loop_
_entity.id
_entity.type
_entity.pdbx_description
1 polymer ?
#
loop_
_entity_poly.entity_id
_entity_poly.type
_entity_poly.pdbx_seq_one_letter_code
_entity_poly.pdbx_strand_id
1 'polypeptide(L)'
;METSRFRKNILSMLLEKARGERSLRQFAIECDISYVQMRKLVLCAQENPPRPKLIKKIAEHCAEGVTFDDLMFASGHIVPERVVRPHSEGDVVRKIKSLPPKSRKLAESYIDFLVYEEERKKEKA
;
A
#
# COMPACT_ATOMS: atom_id res chain seq x y z
N MET A 1 -3.04 -6.40 20.32
CA MET A 1 -1.90 -6.50 19.40
C MET A 1 -2.46 -6.81 18.02
N GLU A 2 -2.54 -5.81 17.13
CA GLU A 2 -3.02 -6.04 15.77
C GLU A 2 -2.02 -6.93 15.02
N THR A 3 -2.45 -8.12 14.64
CA THR A 3 -1.64 -9.06 13.89
C THR A 3 -1.46 -8.55 12.45
N SER A 4 -0.25 -8.12 12.10
CA SER A 4 0.06 -7.74 10.72
C SER A 4 0.02 -8.98 9.83
N ARG A 5 -1.10 -9.19 9.14
CA ARG A 5 -1.35 -10.35 8.29
C ARG A 5 -0.55 -10.22 7.00
N PHE A 6 0.15 -11.29 6.60
CA PHE A 6 0.81 -11.38 5.29
C PHE A 6 -0.20 -11.30 4.14
N ARG A 7 -0.05 -10.30 3.27
CA ARG A 7 -0.98 -9.98 2.16
C ARG A 7 -0.37 -10.38 0.82
N LYS A 8 -0.33 -11.70 0.54
CA LYS A 8 0.27 -12.29 -0.67
C LYS A 8 -0.13 -11.56 -1.98
N ASN A 9 -1.42 -11.26 -2.14
CA ASN A 9 -1.95 -10.58 -3.34
C ASN A 9 -1.41 -9.16 -3.51
N ILE A 10 -1.28 -8.41 -2.41
CA ILE A 10 -0.72 -7.05 -2.46
C ILE A 10 0.76 -7.13 -2.79
N LEU A 11 1.48 -8.08 -2.19
CA LEU A 11 2.89 -8.28 -2.49
C LEU A 11 3.10 -8.64 -3.96
N SER A 12 2.31 -9.57 -4.50
CA SER A 12 2.35 -9.95 -5.92
C SER A 12 2.14 -8.75 -6.85
N MET A 13 1.09 -7.95 -6.62
CA MET A 13 0.81 -6.75 -7.40
C MET A 13 1.96 -5.74 -7.32
N LEU A 14 2.53 -5.52 -6.13
CA LEU A 14 3.68 -4.63 -5.95
C LEU A 14 4.93 -5.16 -6.68
N LEU A 15 5.14 -6.47 -6.74
CA LEU A 15 6.27 -7.07 -7.45
C LEU A 15 6.12 -6.96 -8.97
N GLU A 16 4.92 -7.16 -9.50
CA GLU A 16 4.65 -6.93 -10.93
C GLU A 16 4.90 -5.47 -11.31
N LYS A 17 4.48 -4.54 -10.45
CA LYS A 17 4.75 -3.11 -10.62
C LYS A 17 6.24 -2.77 -10.48
N ALA A 18 6.88 -3.30 -9.43
CA ALA A 18 8.30 -3.07 -9.15
C ALA A 18 9.21 -3.57 -10.27
N ARG A 19 8.81 -4.60 -11.00
CA ARG A 19 9.54 -5.10 -12.16
C ARG A 19 9.58 -4.08 -13.30
N GLY A 20 8.52 -3.30 -13.50
CA GLY A 20 8.33 -2.46 -14.69
C GLY A 20 8.39 -3.31 -15.97
N GLU A 21 9.07 -2.80 -17.00
CA GLU A 21 9.19 -3.43 -18.33
C GLU A 21 10.11 -4.67 -18.36
N ARG A 22 10.82 -4.99 -17.26
CA ARG A 22 11.76 -6.12 -17.23
C ARG A 22 11.01 -7.45 -17.30
N SER A 23 11.67 -8.49 -17.81
CA SER A 23 11.18 -9.85 -17.63
C SER A 23 11.30 -10.28 -16.15
N LEU A 24 10.48 -11.24 -15.71
CA LEU A 24 10.54 -11.71 -14.32
C LEU A 24 11.90 -12.34 -13.97
N ARG A 25 12.51 -13.01 -14.95
CA ARG A 25 13.86 -13.58 -14.81
C ARG A 25 14.91 -12.48 -14.68
N GLN A 26 14.83 -11.45 -15.53
CA GLN A 26 15.76 -10.33 -15.49
C GLN A 26 15.69 -9.61 -14.13
N PHE A 27 14.48 -9.31 -13.65
CA PHE A 27 14.28 -8.68 -12.36
C PHE A 27 14.78 -9.55 -11.18
N ALA A 28 14.59 -10.87 -11.25
CA ALA A 28 15.13 -11.78 -10.23
C ALA A 28 16.67 -11.75 -10.17
N ILE A 29 17.34 -11.71 -11.33
CA ILE A 29 18.81 -11.61 -11.43
C ILE A 29 19.29 -10.30 -10.81
N GLU A 30 18.65 -9.18 -11.16
CA GLU A 30 19.02 -7.86 -10.64
C GLU A 30 18.85 -7.77 -9.12
N CYS A 31 17.77 -8.32 -8.58
CA CYS A 31 17.54 -8.39 -7.14
C CYS A 31 18.45 -9.39 -6.40
N ASP A 32 19.33 -10.12 -7.10
CA ASP A 32 20.15 -11.21 -6.53
C ASP A 32 19.31 -12.25 -5.76
N ILE A 33 18.24 -12.72 -6.42
CA ILE A 33 17.37 -13.80 -5.93
C ILE A 33 17.10 -14.84 -7.01
N SER A 34 16.84 -16.09 -6.60
CA SER A 34 16.52 -17.13 -7.58
C SER A 34 15.21 -16.84 -8.32
N TYR A 35 15.18 -17.10 -9.63
CA TYR A 35 13.98 -16.97 -10.45
C TYR A 35 12.78 -17.76 -9.88
N VAL A 36 13.04 -18.96 -9.34
CA VAL A 36 12.01 -19.79 -8.71
C VAL A 36 11.39 -19.08 -7.50
N GLN A 37 12.21 -18.44 -6.67
CA GLN A 37 11.73 -17.68 -5.52
C GLN A 37 10.92 -16.45 -5.94
N MET A 38 11.42 -15.67 -6.90
CA MET A 38 10.67 -14.54 -7.46
C MET A 38 9.30 -14.97 -8.00
N ARG A 39 9.27 -16.06 -8.78
CA ARG A 39 8.04 -16.62 -9.33
C ARG A 39 7.06 -17.09 -8.26
N LYS A 40 7.55 -17.71 -7.17
CA LYS A 40 6.71 -18.10 -6.03
C LYS A 40 6.04 -16.89 -5.36
N LEU A 41 6.77 -15.78 -5.23
CA LEU A 41 6.23 -14.55 -4.64
C LEU A 41 5.14 -13.93 -5.54
N VAL A 42 5.40 -13.83 -6.85
CA VAL A 42 4.43 -13.29 -7.82
C VAL A 42 3.18 -14.16 -7.95
N LEU A 43 3.31 -15.48 -7.93
CA LEU A 43 2.17 -16.40 -8.02
C LEU A 43 1.42 -16.61 -6.69
N CYS A 44 1.74 -15.84 -5.64
CA CYS A 44 1.16 -16.00 -4.30
C CYS A 44 1.35 -17.42 -3.71
N ALA A 45 2.32 -18.19 -4.19
CA ALA A 45 2.52 -19.60 -3.85
C ALA A 45 3.33 -19.81 -2.56
N GLN A 46 3.82 -18.73 -1.93
CA GLN A 46 4.58 -18.80 -0.68
C GLN A 46 3.63 -18.67 0.51
N GLU A 47 3.66 -19.62 1.45
CA GLU A 47 2.82 -19.58 2.65
C GLU A 47 3.28 -18.54 3.67
N ASN A 48 4.57 -18.53 3.94
CA ASN A 48 5.17 -17.62 4.92
C ASN A 48 5.58 -16.29 4.26
N PRO A 49 5.57 -15.18 5.00
CA PRO A 49 6.07 -13.92 4.46
C PRO A 49 7.56 -13.99 4.13
N PRO A 50 8.02 -13.30 3.07
CA PRO A 50 9.46 -13.19 2.80
C PRO A 50 10.14 -12.46 3.95
N ARG A 51 11.39 -12.84 4.27
CA ARG A 51 12.14 -12.18 5.34
C ARG A 51 12.48 -10.73 4.98
N PRO A 52 12.57 -9.79 5.94
CA PRO A 52 12.94 -8.39 5.66
C PRO A 52 14.22 -8.23 4.84
N LYS A 53 15.23 -9.08 5.07
CA LYS A 53 16.47 -9.10 4.28
C LYS A 53 16.23 -9.36 2.79
N LEU A 54 15.29 -10.25 2.45
CA LEU A 54 14.91 -10.52 1.07
C LEU A 54 14.14 -9.35 0.46
N ILE A 55 13.23 -8.75 1.25
CA ILE A 55 12.45 -7.58 0.83
C ILE A 55 13.38 -6.41 0.51
N LYS A 56 14.41 -6.18 1.33
CA LYS A 56 15.41 -5.13 1.11
C LYS A 56 16.11 -5.28 -0.23
N LYS A 57 16.58 -6.49 -0.56
CA LYS A 57 17.19 -6.78 -1.87
C LYS A 57 16.27 -6.44 -3.04
N ILE A 58 14.99 -6.78 -2.92
CA ILE A 58 14.00 -6.49 -3.98
C ILE A 58 13.78 -4.97 -4.08
N ALA A 59 13.67 -4.28 -2.96
CA ALA A 59 13.41 -2.84 -2.88
C ALA A 59 14.50 -1.99 -3.55
N GLU A 60 15.76 -2.44 -3.49
CA GLU A 60 16.92 -1.75 -4.10
C GLU A 60 16.84 -1.67 -5.63
N HIS A 61 16.04 -2.54 -6.27
CA HIS A 61 15.89 -2.61 -7.73
C HIS A 61 14.45 -2.37 -8.21
N CYS A 62 13.57 -1.86 -7.34
CA CYS A 62 12.18 -1.56 -7.68
C CYS A 62 12.07 -0.37 -8.67
N ALA A 63 11.19 -0.53 -9.66
CA ALA A 63 10.73 0.55 -10.53
C ALA A 63 9.41 1.16 -10.04
N GLU A 64 8.97 2.23 -10.71
CA GLU A 64 7.64 2.83 -10.59
C GLU A 64 7.23 3.27 -9.16
N GLY A 65 8.22 3.65 -8.35
CA GLY A 65 8.01 4.22 -7.02
C GLY A 65 7.50 3.21 -5.97
N VAL A 66 7.72 1.91 -6.18
CA VAL A 66 7.50 0.89 -5.14
C VAL A 66 8.62 0.99 -4.10
N THR A 67 8.26 1.24 -2.84
CA THR A 67 9.23 1.42 -1.75
C THR A 67 9.44 0.15 -0.92
N PHE A 68 10.50 0.14 -0.12
CA PHE A 68 10.73 -0.91 0.88
C PHE A 68 9.55 -1.06 1.85
N ASP A 69 8.95 0.06 2.27
CA ASP A 69 7.83 0.07 3.22
C ASP A 69 6.58 -0.55 2.60
N ASP A 70 6.30 -0.30 1.31
CA ASP A 70 5.18 -0.94 0.61
C ASP A 70 5.31 -2.46 0.63
N LEU A 71 6.51 -2.97 0.37
CA LEU A 71 6.79 -4.41 0.38
C LEU A 71 6.78 -5.00 1.79
N MET A 72 7.30 -4.27 2.79
CA MET A 72 7.26 -4.65 4.20
C MET A 72 5.83 -4.73 4.73
N PHE A 73 4.99 -3.77 4.34
CA PHE A 73 3.58 -3.74 4.67
C PHE A 73 2.84 -4.93 4.05
N ALA A 74 3.04 -5.15 2.75
CA ALA A 74 2.43 -6.29 2.05
C ALA A 74 2.90 -7.63 2.64
N SER A 75 4.13 -7.69 3.13
CA SER A 75 4.71 -8.86 3.79
C SER A 75 4.26 -9.04 5.25
N GLY A 76 3.51 -8.10 5.82
CA GLY A 76 3.04 -8.18 7.19
C GLY A 76 4.12 -7.91 8.25
N HIS A 77 5.22 -7.24 7.90
CA HIS A 77 6.27 -6.88 8.87
C HIS A 77 6.03 -5.52 9.53
N ILE A 78 5.30 -4.65 8.85
CA ILE A 78 4.84 -3.38 9.42
C ILE A 78 3.32 -3.36 9.37
N VAL A 79 2.71 -3.00 10.49
CA VAL A 79 1.35 -2.45 10.46
C VAL A 79 1.55 -1.01 9.98
N PRO A 80 0.77 -0.53 8.99
CA PRO A 80 0.84 0.87 8.65
C PRO A 80 0.32 1.59 9.89
N GLU A 81 1.22 2.17 10.68
CA GLU A 81 0.92 3.30 11.54
C GLU A 81 0.26 4.29 10.59
N ARG A 82 -1.09 4.36 10.60
CA ARG A 82 -1.90 4.89 9.49
C ARG A 82 -1.08 5.87 8.70
N VAL A 83 -0.50 5.42 7.57
CA VAL A 83 0.08 6.36 6.62
C VAL A 83 -1.13 6.94 5.92
N VAL A 84 -1.88 7.76 6.66
CA VAL A 84 -2.21 9.09 6.21
C VAL A 84 -0.87 9.59 5.70
N ARG A 85 -0.57 9.33 4.42
CA ARG A 85 0.25 10.30 3.70
C ARG A 85 -0.43 11.59 4.09
N PRO A 86 0.21 12.52 4.81
CA PRO A 86 -0.44 13.78 5.11
C PRO A 86 -0.86 14.28 3.74
N HIS A 87 -2.15 14.13 3.43
CA HIS A 87 -2.73 14.88 2.36
C HIS A 87 -2.46 16.27 2.88
N SER A 88 -1.61 17.01 2.16
CA SER A 88 -1.56 18.45 2.41
C SER A 88 -3.02 18.92 2.43
N GLU A 89 -3.37 19.91 3.24
CA GLU A 89 -4.77 20.36 3.33
C GLU A 89 -5.39 20.60 1.93
N GLY A 90 -4.55 20.88 0.91
CA GLY A 90 -4.93 20.92 -0.50
C GLY A 90 -5.22 19.59 -1.21
N ASP A 91 -4.61 18.46 -0.85
CA ASP A 91 -4.77 17.18 -1.56
C ASP A 91 -6.14 16.54 -1.38
N VAL A 92 -6.75 16.66 -0.19
CA VAL A 92 -8.12 16.18 0.05
C VAL A 92 -9.11 17.01 -0.77
N VAL A 93 -9.00 18.33 -0.70
CA VAL A 93 -9.87 19.27 -1.42
C VAL A 93 -9.75 19.08 -2.93
N ARG A 94 -8.52 18.91 -3.46
CA ARG A 94 -8.28 18.61 -4.88
C ARG A 94 -8.98 17.31 -5.31
N LYS A 95 -8.86 16.25 -4.52
CA LYS A 95 -9.51 14.96 -4.81
C LYS A 95 -11.03 15.10 -4.82
N ILE A 96 -11.63 15.76 -3.83
CA ILE A 96 -13.08 16.00 -3.78
C ILE A 96 -13.55 16.80 -5.01
N LYS A 97 -12.80 17.83 -5.41
CA LYS A 97 -13.12 18.62 -6.62
C LYS A 97 -13.03 17.80 -7.90
N SER A 98 -12.10 16.85 -8.00
CA SER A 98 -11.97 15.96 -9.16
C SER A 98 -13.07 14.88 -9.28
N LEU A 99 -13.89 14.67 -8.24
CA LEU A 99 -14.94 13.65 -8.27
C LEU A 99 -16.14 14.05 -9.15
N PRO A 100 -16.88 13.06 -9.68
CA PRO A 100 -18.17 13.27 -10.34
C PRO A 100 -19.18 13.98 -9.41
N PRO A 101 -20.16 14.72 -9.96
CA PRO A 101 -21.07 15.56 -9.16
C PRO A 101 -21.82 14.81 -8.05
N LYS A 102 -22.25 13.57 -8.32
CA LYS A 102 -22.94 12.72 -7.34
C LYS A 102 -22.01 12.33 -6.18
N SER A 103 -20.79 11.91 -6.50
CA SER A 103 -19.79 11.48 -5.50
C SER A 103 -19.25 12.65 -4.69
N ARG A 104 -19.13 13.83 -5.30
CA ARG A 104 -18.73 15.06 -4.62
C ARG A 104 -19.76 15.48 -3.57
N LYS A 105 -21.04 15.54 -3.94
CA LYS A 105 -22.13 15.85 -3.00
C LYS A 105 -22.19 14.89 -1.82
N LEU A 106 -21.98 13.60 -2.09
CA LEU A 106 -21.93 12.60 -1.02
C LEU A 106 -20.76 12.87 -0.06
N ALA A 107 -19.56 13.14 -0.60
CA ALA A 107 -18.40 13.47 0.22
C ALA A 107 -18.63 14.73 1.08
N GLU A 108 -19.20 15.79 0.50
CA GLU A 108 -19.56 17.02 1.22
C GLU A 108 -20.56 16.72 2.35
N SER A 109 -21.65 16.00 2.07
CA SER A 109 -22.66 15.64 3.08
C SER A 109 -22.09 14.79 4.23
N TYR A 110 -21.11 13.93 3.94
CA TYR A 110 -20.47 13.11 4.95
C TYR A 110 -19.52 13.93 5.83
N ILE A 111 -18.82 14.91 5.26
CA ILE A 111 -18.01 15.86 6.03
C ILE A 111 -18.90 16.65 6.99
N ASP A 112 -20.03 17.18 6.51
CA ASP A 112 -20.99 17.91 7.35
C ASP A 112 -21.51 17.04 8.51
N PHE A 113 -21.85 15.78 8.22
CA PHE A 113 -22.28 14.81 9.23
C PHE A 113 -21.20 14.57 10.30
N LEU A 114 -19.94 14.42 9.91
CA LEU A 114 -18.85 14.20 10.86
C LEU A 114 -18.61 15.42 11.76
N VAL A 115 -18.71 16.63 11.21
CA VAL A 115 -18.62 17.88 12.00
C VAL A 115 -19.73 17.91 13.05
N TYR A 116 -20.97 17.65 12.63
CA TYR A 116 -22.12 17.61 13.53
C TYR A 116 -21.95 16.57 14.67
N GLU A 117 -21.51 15.36 14.35
CA GLU A 117 -21.30 14.32 15.37
C GLU A 117 -20.23 14.69 16.40
N GLU A 118 -19.16 15.36 15.98
CA GLU A 118 -18.11 15.82 16.89
C GLU A 118 -18.58 16.98 17.79
N GLU A 119 -19.38 17.91 17.27
CA GLU A 119 -20.03 18.96 18.08
C GLU A 119 -20.97 18.34 19.12
N ARG A 120 -21.80 17.38 18.71
CA ARG A 120 -22.73 16.68 19.60
C ARG A 120 -22.03 15.88 20.71
N LYS A 121 -20.86 15.30 20.43
CA LYS A 121 -20.05 14.61 21.46
C LYS A 121 -19.49 15.60 22.49
N LYS A 122 -19.09 16.79 22.07
CA LYS A 122 -18.60 17.85 22.97
C LYS A 122 -19.69 18.38 23.89
N GLU A 123 -20.92 18.49 23.43
CA GLU A 123 -22.05 18.93 24.25
C GLU A 123 -22.47 17.92 25.34
N LYS A 124 -22.07 16.65 25.19
CA LYS A 124 -22.39 15.56 26.14
C LYS A 124 -21.25 15.20 27.10
N ALA A 125 -20.10 15.84 26.96
CA ALA A 125 -18.92 15.66 27.81
C ALA A 125 -18.82 16.78 28.84
#